data_AF-A0A4D4MN35-F1
#
_entry.id   AF-A0A4D4MN35-F1
#
_cell.length_a   1.000
_cell.length_b   1.000
_cell.length_c   1.000
_cell.angle_alpha   90.00
_cell.angle_beta   90.00
_cell.angle_gamma   90.00
#
_symmetry.space_group_name_H-M   'P 1'
#
loop_
_entity.id
_entity.type
_entity.pdbx_description
1 polymer ?
#
loop_
_entity_poly.entity_id
_entity_poly.type
_entity_poly.pdbx_seq_one_letter_code
_entity_poly.pdbx_strand_id
1 'polypeptide(L)'
;MSPNGSDRSPRRPMRRKLLQALTAGLVLATATGCTYKDFPRLGMPTPVTEEAPRILSLWQGSWAAALATGVLVWGLILWATIFHRRSRTKVEVPPQTRYNMPIEALYTVVPLIIVSVLFYFTARDESKLLDLSKKPDVTVNVVGFQWSWGFNYIENVDGSTGNAKTDKNLAAIPDRFKEAFPANAGGVYDVGTPGTRNPQTNNPGPTLWLPKGKTVRFVLTSRDVIHSFWVVPFLMKQDVIPGHTNSFQVTPNREGTFLGKCAELCGVDHSRMLFNVKVVSPSATSSISRTSRRRGRPVTFPPASRRRATRRTGRRTTCEHPQRTPGCRRS
;
A
#
# COMPACT_ATOMS: atom_id res chain seq x y z
N MET A 1 -43.39 -73.31 -5.24
CA MET A 1 -42.59 -72.16 -5.73
C MET A 1 -43.07 -70.92 -4.98
N SER A 2 -42.58 -70.73 -3.77
CA SER A 2 -41.52 -69.80 -3.34
C SER A 2 -42.01 -68.34 -3.17
N PRO A 3 -41.93 -67.78 -1.94
CA PRO A 3 -42.33 -66.43 -1.57
C PRO A 3 -41.18 -65.43 -1.78
N ASN A 4 -41.48 -64.13 -1.90
CA ASN A 4 -40.69 -62.98 -1.37
C ASN A 4 -40.95 -61.70 -2.18
N GLY A 5 -41.80 -60.82 -1.65
CA GLY A 5 -41.83 -59.40 -2.01
C GLY A 5 -41.47 -58.57 -0.79
N SER A 6 -40.17 -58.30 -0.60
CA SER A 6 -39.64 -57.57 0.54
C SER A 6 -40.05 -56.09 0.50
N ASP A 7 -40.70 -55.63 1.56
CA ASP A 7 -40.95 -54.23 1.88
C ASP A 7 -39.61 -53.52 2.19
N ARG A 8 -39.19 -52.54 1.37
CA ARG A 8 -37.97 -51.75 1.60
C ARG A 8 -38.33 -50.35 2.09
N SER A 9 -38.24 -50.16 3.41
CA SER A 9 -38.32 -48.86 4.09
C SER A 9 -37.23 -47.89 3.59
N PRO A 10 -37.53 -46.61 3.23
CA PRO A 10 -36.53 -45.67 2.74
C PRO A 10 -35.88 -44.91 3.90
N ARG A 11 -35.24 -45.60 4.85
CA ARG A 11 -34.40 -44.94 5.87
C ARG A 11 -33.02 -44.61 5.31
N ARG A 12 -32.87 -43.64 4.39
CA ARG A 12 -31.52 -43.24 3.94
C ARG A 12 -31.24 -41.85 3.31
N PRO A 13 -31.95 -40.73 3.60
CA PRO A 13 -31.44 -39.41 3.19
C PRO A 13 -30.53 -38.76 4.25
N MET A 14 -30.67 -39.11 5.53
CA MET A 14 -30.06 -38.35 6.64
C MET A 14 -28.54 -38.53 6.75
N ARG A 15 -28.02 -39.72 6.44
CA ARG A 15 -26.58 -40.04 6.56
C ARG A 15 -25.72 -39.30 5.52
N ARG A 16 -26.26 -39.02 4.33
CA ARG A 16 -25.57 -38.22 3.30
C ARG A 16 -25.52 -36.74 3.66
N LYS A 17 -26.60 -36.19 4.23
CA LYS A 17 -26.62 -34.79 4.68
C LYS A 17 -25.69 -34.55 5.87
N LEU A 18 -25.58 -35.53 6.78
CA LEU A 18 -24.65 -35.45 7.92
C LEU A 18 -23.19 -35.45 7.45
N LEU A 19 -22.85 -36.31 6.48
CA LEU A 19 -21.48 -36.38 5.94
C LEU A 19 -21.11 -35.12 5.16
N GLN A 20 -22.05 -34.53 4.40
CA GLN A 20 -21.86 -33.26 3.70
C GLN A 20 -21.74 -32.06 4.65
N ALA A 21 -22.50 -32.06 5.76
CA ALA A 21 -22.38 -31.04 6.79
C ALA A 21 -21.04 -31.16 7.55
N LEU A 22 -20.56 -32.38 7.80
CA LEU A 22 -19.28 -32.63 8.44
C LEU A 22 -18.10 -32.26 7.54
N THR A 23 -18.15 -32.53 6.24
CA THR A 23 -17.10 -32.10 5.30
C THR A 23 -17.11 -30.59 5.09
N ALA A 24 -18.28 -29.94 5.02
CA ALA A 24 -18.36 -28.48 4.99
C ALA A 24 -17.81 -27.85 6.29
N GLY A 25 -18.14 -28.42 7.46
CA GLY A 25 -17.61 -27.99 8.75
C GLY A 25 -16.10 -28.17 8.87
N LEU A 26 -15.56 -29.27 8.33
CA LEU A 26 -14.12 -29.53 8.33
C LEU A 26 -13.37 -28.59 7.38
N VAL A 27 -13.95 -28.23 6.22
CA VAL A 27 -13.38 -27.24 5.29
C VAL A 27 -13.41 -25.82 5.87
N LEU A 28 -14.46 -25.46 6.62
CA LEU A 28 -14.48 -24.20 7.37
C LEU A 28 -13.44 -24.18 8.51
N ALA A 29 -13.26 -25.30 9.22
CA ALA A 29 -12.30 -25.41 10.32
C ALA A 29 -10.83 -25.45 9.86
N THR A 30 -10.54 -25.99 8.68
CA THR A 30 -9.17 -25.96 8.10
C THR A 30 -8.87 -24.66 7.36
N ALA A 31 -9.88 -23.87 6.99
CA ALA A 31 -9.71 -22.53 6.44
C ALA A 31 -9.39 -21.46 7.50
N THR A 32 -9.59 -21.74 8.79
CA THR A 32 -9.22 -20.82 9.89
C THR A 32 -7.76 -20.98 10.31
N GLY A 33 -6.83 -20.71 9.40
CA GLY A 33 -5.41 -20.52 9.71
C GLY A 33 -5.07 -19.16 10.34
N CYS A 34 -6.08 -18.40 10.79
CA CYS A 34 -5.86 -17.09 11.39
C CYS A 34 -5.49 -17.25 12.86
N THR A 35 -4.27 -16.82 13.23
CA THR A 35 -3.93 -16.60 14.64
C THR A 35 -4.99 -15.68 15.25
N TYR A 36 -5.61 -16.07 16.36
CA TYR A 36 -6.72 -15.33 17.00
C TYR A 36 -6.41 -13.85 17.28
N LYS A 37 -5.12 -13.47 17.36
CA LYS A 37 -4.64 -12.09 17.52
C LYS A 37 -4.71 -11.24 16.24
N ASP A 38 -4.82 -11.85 15.07
CA ASP A 38 -4.93 -11.18 13.76
C ASP A 38 -6.38 -11.01 13.29
N PHE A 39 -7.30 -11.88 13.75
CA PHE A 39 -8.73 -11.82 13.43
C PHE A 39 -9.37 -10.44 13.68
N PRO A 40 -9.17 -9.76 14.83
CA PRO A 40 -9.75 -8.44 15.03
C PRO A 40 -9.21 -7.36 14.08
N ARG A 41 -8.06 -7.60 13.41
CA ARG A 41 -7.44 -6.65 12.49
C ARG A 41 -7.88 -6.84 11.04
N LEU A 42 -8.67 -7.87 10.74
CA LEU A 42 -9.19 -8.14 9.39
C LEU A 42 -8.10 -8.09 8.31
N GLY A 43 -6.96 -8.74 8.57
CA GLY A 43 -5.83 -8.82 7.64
C GLY A 43 -4.82 -7.68 7.71
N MET A 44 -5.03 -6.65 8.55
CA MET A 44 -4.04 -5.57 8.74
C MET A 44 -2.85 -6.01 9.62
N PRO A 45 -1.62 -5.58 9.27
CA PRO A 45 -0.43 -5.85 10.07
C PRO A 45 -0.52 -5.17 11.45
N THR A 46 0.32 -5.59 12.40
CA THR A 46 0.33 -4.91 13.71
C THR A 46 0.85 -3.48 13.55
N PRO A 47 0.14 -2.46 14.06
CA PRO A 47 0.63 -1.08 14.12
C PRO A 47 1.99 -1.00 14.86
N VAL A 48 2.92 -0.21 14.32
CA VAL A 48 4.24 0.05 14.94
C VAL A 48 4.57 1.54 15.08
N THR A 49 3.57 2.39 14.89
CA THR A 49 3.63 3.84 15.12
C THR A 49 2.45 4.29 15.99
N GLU A 50 2.53 5.48 16.55
CA GLU A 50 1.44 6.09 17.32
C GLU A 50 0.22 6.44 16.47
N GLU A 51 0.44 6.69 15.17
CA GLU A 51 -0.60 7.11 14.23
C GLU A 51 -1.38 5.93 13.64
N ALA A 52 -0.72 4.78 13.46
CA ALA A 52 -1.29 3.59 12.83
C ALA A 52 -2.56 3.01 13.52
N PRO A 53 -2.70 3.02 14.87
CA PRO A 53 -3.94 2.61 15.53
C PRO A 53 -5.18 3.40 15.10
N ARG A 54 -5.04 4.69 14.75
CA ARG A 54 -6.15 5.51 14.22
C ARG A 54 -6.65 4.91 12.90
N ILE A 55 -5.72 4.64 11.97
CA ILE A 55 -6.01 4.02 10.67
C ILE A 55 -6.68 2.65 10.87
N LEU A 56 -6.15 1.85 11.79
CA LEU A 56 -6.70 0.52 12.09
C LEU A 56 -8.13 0.59 12.64
N SER A 57 -8.42 1.54 13.54
CA SER A 57 -9.76 1.71 14.10
C SER A 57 -10.78 2.14 13.04
N LEU A 58 -10.40 3.02 12.12
CA LEU A 58 -11.23 3.42 10.99
C LEU A 58 -11.48 2.25 10.03
N TRP A 59 -10.46 1.44 9.75
CA TRP A 59 -10.58 0.21 8.96
C TRP A 59 -11.57 -0.78 9.58
N GLN A 60 -11.45 -1.04 10.88
CA GLN A 60 -12.35 -1.93 11.62
C GLN A 60 -13.80 -1.42 11.60
N GLY A 61 -14.01 -0.13 11.85
CA GLY A 61 -15.34 0.49 11.79
C GLY A 61 -15.94 0.44 10.38
N SER A 62 -15.14 0.70 9.35
CA SER A 62 -15.57 0.63 7.95
C SER A 62 -15.97 -0.78 7.55
N TRP A 63 -15.20 -1.79 7.95
CA TRP A 63 -15.55 -3.19 7.70
C TRP A 63 -16.78 -3.64 8.48
N ALA A 64 -16.96 -3.19 9.73
CA ALA A 64 -18.17 -3.49 10.49
C ALA A 64 -19.42 -2.96 9.78
N ALA A 65 -19.38 -1.71 9.29
CA ALA A 65 -20.47 -1.12 8.50
C ALA A 65 -20.69 -1.86 7.16
N ALA A 66 -19.62 -2.21 6.45
CA ALA A 66 -19.69 -2.97 5.21
C ALA A 66 -20.26 -4.37 5.42
N LEU A 67 -19.87 -5.08 6.48
CA LEU A 67 -20.40 -6.41 6.81
C LEU A 67 -21.86 -6.34 7.25
N ALA A 68 -22.26 -5.35 8.04
CA ALA A 68 -23.66 -5.16 8.41
C ALA A 68 -24.56 -4.96 7.17
N THR A 69 -24.10 -4.11 6.24
CA THR A 69 -24.79 -3.89 4.96
C THR A 69 -24.76 -5.14 4.09
N GLY A 70 -23.62 -5.82 3.99
CA GLY A 70 -23.44 -7.04 3.23
C GLY A 70 -24.34 -8.17 3.72
N VAL A 71 -24.42 -8.41 5.02
CA VAL A 71 -25.31 -9.41 5.63
C VAL A 71 -26.78 -9.08 5.36
N LEU A 72 -27.18 -7.81 5.43
CA LEU A 72 -28.54 -7.40 5.09
C LEU A 72 -28.87 -7.69 3.63
N VAL A 73 -28.00 -7.28 2.69
CA VAL A 73 -28.21 -7.50 1.25
C VAL A 73 -28.19 -8.99 0.91
N TRP A 74 -27.21 -9.74 1.42
CA TRP A 74 -27.17 -11.19 1.25
C TRP A 74 -28.40 -11.87 1.85
N GLY A 75 -28.86 -11.43 3.02
CA GLY A 75 -30.08 -11.90 3.65
C GLY A 75 -31.31 -11.68 2.76
N LEU A 76 -31.47 -10.49 2.17
CA LEU A 76 -32.57 -10.18 1.25
C LEU A 76 -32.51 -10.99 -0.05
N ILE A 77 -31.31 -11.18 -0.62
CA ILE A 77 -31.12 -12.02 -1.81
C ILE A 77 -31.46 -13.48 -1.51
N LEU A 78 -30.94 -14.01 -0.39
CA LEU A 78 -31.23 -15.38 0.04
C LEU A 78 -32.73 -15.55 0.36
N TRP A 79 -33.35 -14.56 0.98
CA TRP A 79 -34.79 -14.54 1.22
C TRP A 79 -35.57 -14.61 -0.09
N ALA A 80 -35.25 -13.75 -1.06
CA ALA A 80 -35.92 -13.71 -2.36
C ALA A 80 -35.75 -15.03 -3.13
N THR A 81 -34.54 -15.61 -3.12
CA THR A 81 -34.24 -16.86 -3.83
C THR A 81 -34.87 -18.10 -3.17
N ILE A 82 -35.14 -18.07 -1.85
CA ILE A 82 -35.76 -19.18 -1.13
C ILE A 82 -37.29 -19.08 -1.15
N PHE A 83 -37.85 -17.91 -0.81
CA PHE A 83 -39.29 -17.74 -0.60
C PHE A 83 -40.08 -17.37 -1.86
N HIS A 84 -39.47 -16.63 -2.80
CA HIS A 84 -40.12 -16.19 -4.04
C HIS A 84 -39.73 -17.04 -5.25
N ARG A 85 -39.02 -18.16 -5.04
CA ARG A 85 -38.75 -19.12 -6.10
C ARG A 85 -40.01 -19.88 -6.49
N ARG A 86 -40.22 -20.02 -7.80
CA ARG A 86 -41.34 -20.78 -8.38
C ARG A 86 -41.37 -22.22 -7.86
N SER A 87 -42.50 -22.61 -7.27
CA SER A 87 -42.79 -24.01 -6.94
C SER A 87 -43.14 -24.80 -8.20
N ARG A 88 -42.84 -26.11 -8.21
CA ARG A 88 -43.11 -27.00 -9.36
C ARG A 88 -44.60 -27.17 -9.68
N THR A 89 -45.47 -26.90 -8.72
CA THR A 89 -46.91 -27.22 -8.80
C THR A 89 -47.82 -26.01 -9.03
N LYS A 90 -47.32 -24.78 -8.88
CA LYS A 90 -48.14 -23.56 -9.06
C LYS A 90 -47.72 -22.78 -10.30
N VAL A 91 -48.70 -22.43 -11.12
CA VAL A 91 -48.56 -21.59 -12.32
C VAL A 91 -49.41 -20.33 -12.11
N GLU A 92 -48.99 -19.51 -11.15
CA GLU A 92 -49.62 -18.22 -10.85
C GLU A 92 -48.61 -17.12 -11.20
N VAL A 93 -49.09 -16.03 -11.82
CA VAL A 93 -48.27 -14.85 -12.12
C VAL A 93 -48.13 -13.99 -10.86
N PRO A 94 -46.92 -13.46 -10.54
CA PRO A 94 -46.71 -12.66 -9.34
C PRO A 94 -47.42 -11.29 -9.45
N PRO A 95 -47.81 -10.69 -8.31
CA PRO A 95 -48.40 -9.35 -8.30
C PRO A 95 -47.44 -8.33 -8.93
N GLN A 96 -47.96 -7.53 -9.86
CA GLN A 96 -47.19 -6.49 -10.56
C GLN A 96 -47.32 -5.18 -9.78
N THR A 97 -46.33 -4.87 -8.96
CA THR A 97 -46.22 -3.57 -8.28
C THR A 97 -45.12 -2.75 -8.96
N ARG A 98 -45.39 -1.46 -9.24
CA ARG A 98 -44.48 -0.62 -10.03
C ARG A 98 -43.75 0.45 -9.19
N TYR A 99 -44.41 1.01 -8.18
CA TYR A 99 -43.85 2.11 -7.38
C TYR A 99 -44.15 1.93 -5.90
N ASN A 100 -43.19 2.27 -5.04
CA ASN A 100 -43.38 2.34 -3.60
C ASN A 100 -42.54 3.50 -3.05
N MET A 101 -43.03 4.74 -3.22
CA MET A 101 -42.30 5.95 -2.83
C MET A 101 -41.69 5.91 -1.41
N PRO A 102 -42.37 5.38 -0.37
CA PRO A 102 -41.75 5.21 0.95
C PRO A 102 -40.50 4.34 0.99
N ILE A 103 -40.49 3.17 0.34
CA ILE A 103 -39.29 2.30 0.32
C ILE A 103 -38.19 2.89 -0.54
N GLU A 104 -38.56 3.58 -1.62
CA GLU A 104 -37.64 4.27 -2.51
C GLU A 104 -36.90 5.41 -1.80
N ALA A 105 -37.62 6.17 -0.98
CA ALA A 105 -37.02 7.18 -0.11
C ALA A 105 -36.07 6.54 0.92
N LEU A 106 -36.47 5.42 1.55
CA LEU A 106 -35.68 4.73 2.57
C LEU A 106 -34.30 4.30 2.05
N TYR A 107 -34.23 3.54 0.95
CA TYR A 107 -32.95 3.07 0.41
C TYR A 107 -32.13 4.15 -0.30
N THR A 108 -32.69 5.35 -0.47
CA THR A 108 -31.95 6.51 -0.99
C THR A 108 -31.32 7.31 0.15
N VAL A 109 -32.11 7.61 1.18
CA VAL A 109 -31.67 8.42 2.34
C VAL A 109 -30.71 7.65 3.24
N VAL A 110 -30.97 6.36 3.50
CA VAL A 110 -30.15 5.56 4.43
C VAL A 110 -28.69 5.43 3.96
N PRO A 111 -28.39 5.04 2.70
CA PRO A 111 -27.00 5.00 2.23
C PRO A 111 -26.31 6.36 2.24
N LEU A 112 -27.05 7.45 1.96
CA LEU A 112 -26.50 8.80 2.01
C LEU A 112 -26.04 9.16 3.44
N ILE A 113 -26.82 8.81 4.45
CA ILE A 113 -26.44 9.00 5.86
C ILE A 113 -25.21 8.15 6.19
N ILE A 114 -25.19 6.87 5.82
CA ILE A 114 -24.05 5.97 6.08
C ILE A 114 -22.76 6.54 5.49
N VAL A 115 -22.79 6.97 4.22
CA VAL A 115 -21.64 7.56 3.54
C VAL A 115 -21.24 8.89 4.19
N SER A 116 -22.19 9.74 4.58
CA SER A 116 -21.90 11.02 5.22
C SER A 116 -21.19 10.85 6.57
N VAL A 117 -21.63 9.87 7.38
CA VAL A 117 -20.99 9.54 8.66
C VAL A 117 -19.58 9.00 8.44
N LEU A 118 -19.41 8.06 7.49
CA LEU A 118 -18.08 7.53 7.15
C LEU A 118 -17.13 8.65 6.70
N PHE A 119 -17.60 9.52 5.80
CA PHE A 119 -16.84 10.66 5.28
C PHE A 119 -16.37 11.60 6.39
N TYR A 120 -17.24 11.92 7.36
CA TYR A 120 -16.87 12.76 8.50
C TYR A 120 -15.70 12.15 9.29
N PHE A 121 -15.77 10.86 9.62
CA PHE A 121 -14.69 10.18 10.35
C PHE A 121 -13.40 10.09 9.52
N THR A 122 -13.51 9.79 8.22
CA THR A 122 -12.37 9.77 7.30
C THR A 122 -11.68 11.13 7.24
N ALA A 123 -12.42 12.21 6.97
CA ALA A 123 -11.85 13.55 6.84
C ALA A 123 -11.20 14.03 8.15
N ARG A 124 -11.83 13.75 9.30
CA ARG A 124 -11.27 14.06 10.63
C ARG A 124 -9.94 13.34 10.87
N ASP A 125 -9.87 12.05 10.58
CA ASP A 125 -8.70 11.23 10.86
C ASP A 125 -7.58 11.50 9.85
N GLU A 126 -7.90 11.68 8.57
CA GLU A 126 -6.96 12.08 7.52
C GLU A 126 -6.29 13.42 7.86
N SER A 127 -7.08 14.43 8.25
CA SER A 127 -6.54 15.75 8.63
C SER A 127 -5.53 15.66 9.77
N LYS A 128 -5.74 14.73 10.72
CA LYS A 128 -4.80 14.49 11.83
C LYS A 128 -3.54 13.74 11.40
N LEU A 129 -3.65 12.83 10.44
CA LEU A 129 -2.50 12.08 9.91
C LEU A 129 -1.60 12.94 9.02
N LEU A 130 -2.19 13.90 8.31
CA LEU A 130 -1.48 14.83 7.44
C LEU A 130 -0.97 16.08 8.16
N ASP A 131 -1.38 16.32 9.41
CA ASP A 131 -0.87 17.44 10.19
C ASP A 131 0.62 17.29 10.48
N LEU A 132 1.37 18.37 10.27
CA LEU A 132 2.83 18.38 10.38
C LEU A 132 3.25 19.24 11.57
N SER A 133 3.76 18.62 12.63
CA SER A 133 4.39 19.35 13.75
C SER A 133 5.47 20.30 13.24
N LYS A 134 5.42 21.58 13.59
CA LYS A 134 6.39 22.60 13.15
C LYS A 134 7.85 22.27 13.53
N LYS A 135 8.05 21.49 14.59
CA LYS A 135 9.38 21.08 15.11
C LYS A 135 9.44 19.55 15.22
N PRO A 136 9.74 18.82 14.13
CA PRO A 136 9.97 17.38 14.23
C PRO A 136 11.27 17.07 14.97
N ASP A 137 11.34 15.94 15.68
CA ASP A 137 12.60 15.50 16.32
C ASP A 137 13.66 15.11 15.28
N VAL A 138 13.23 14.44 14.21
CA VAL A 138 14.11 13.97 13.12
C VAL A 138 13.45 14.27 11.80
N THR A 139 14.23 14.77 10.84
CA THR A 139 13.79 14.87 9.44
C THR A 139 14.63 13.97 8.56
N VAL A 140 13.96 13.13 7.77
CA VAL A 140 14.59 12.28 6.76
C VAL A 140 14.02 12.65 5.41
N ASN A 141 14.89 13.02 4.48
CA ASN A 141 14.52 13.13 3.08
C ASN A 141 14.62 11.74 2.43
N VAL A 142 13.49 11.27 1.91
CA VAL A 142 13.41 10.01 1.19
C VAL A 142 13.42 10.33 -0.30
N VAL A 143 14.46 9.87 -0.98
CA VAL A 143 14.67 10.07 -2.41
C VAL A 143 14.29 8.80 -3.16
N GLY A 144 13.21 8.87 -3.92
CA GLY A 144 12.88 7.86 -4.93
C GLY A 144 13.68 8.12 -6.20
N PHE A 145 14.36 7.10 -6.71
CA PHE A 145 14.94 7.12 -8.04
C PHE A 145 14.80 5.73 -8.67
N GLN A 146 15.05 5.61 -9.96
CA GLN A 146 14.82 4.40 -10.72
C GLN A 146 15.44 3.20 -10.03
N TRP A 147 14.54 2.36 -9.53
CA TRP A 147 14.79 1.03 -9.02
C TRP A 147 15.53 0.97 -7.67
N SER A 148 15.72 2.10 -6.98
CA SER A 148 16.20 2.08 -5.59
C SER A 148 15.81 3.32 -4.78
N TRP A 149 16.28 3.35 -3.53
CA TRP A 149 15.96 4.38 -2.57
C TRP A 149 17.23 5.04 -2.03
N GLY A 150 17.13 6.34 -1.75
CA GLY A 150 18.11 7.08 -0.98
C GLY A 150 17.47 7.64 0.27
N PHE A 151 18.12 7.46 1.42
CA PHE A 151 17.70 8.02 2.69
C PHE A 151 18.71 9.06 3.14
N ASN A 152 18.26 10.29 3.26
CA ASN A 152 19.08 11.42 3.63
C ASN A 152 18.65 11.93 5.01
N TYR A 153 19.51 11.74 6.00
CA TYR A 153 19.28 12.21 7.36
C TYR A 153 19.69 13.67 7.47
N ILE A 154 18.73 14.53 7.83
CA ILE A 154 18.95 15.97 7.95
C ILE A 154 19.26 16.26 9.42
N GLU A 155 20.54 16.41 9.71
CA GLU A 155 21.04 16.56 11.07
C GLU A 155 22.20 17.56 11.12
N ASN A 156 22.47 18.11 12.30
CA ASN A 156 23.63 18.97 12.50
C ASN A 156 24.90 18.09 12.45
N VAL A 157 25.73 18.31 11.44
CA VAL A 157 26.96 17.56 11.22
C VAL A 157 28.13 18.36 11.82
N ASP A 158 28.74 17.82 12.88
CA ASP A 158 29.90 18.46 13.52
C ASP A 158 31.03 18.68 12.51
N GLY A 159 31.42 19.94 12.30
CA GLY A 159 32.44 20.35 11.32
C GLY A 159 31.91 20.69 9.91
N SER A 160 30.61 20.53 9.64
CA SER A 160 29.97 21.03 8.42
C SER A 160 29.63 22.51 8.58
N THR A 161 30.14 23.35 7.69
CA THR A 161 29.76 24.78 7.58
C THR A 161 28.60 24.99 6.59
N GLY A 162 28.02 23.91 6.05
CA GLY A 162 26.97 23.98 5.05
C GLY A 162 25.63 24.43 5.63
N ASN A 163 25.05 25.48 5.07
CA ASN A 163 23.67 25.86 5.33
C ASN A 163 22.74 24.95 4.51
N ALA A 164 21.70 24.40 5.14
CA ALA A 164 20.68 23.58 4.48
C ALA A 164 20.07 24.22 3.23
N LYS A 165 19.99 25.55 3.18
CA LYS A 165 19.50 26.30 2.01
C LYS A 165 20.47 26.28 0.83
N THR A 166 21.77 26.17 1.09
CA THR A 166 22.83 26.22 0.09
C THR A 166 23.37 24.86 -0.30
N ASP A 167 23.06 23.81 0.47
CA ASP A 167 23.54 22.47 0.18
C ASP A 167 22.90 21.92 -1.11
N LYS A 168 23.74 21.60 -2.11
CA LYS A 168 23.33 21.03 -3.40
C LYS A 168 22.56 19.73 -3.22
N ASN A 169 22.89 18.99 -2.16
CA ASN A 169 22.29 17.73 -1.78
C ASN A 169 20.83 17.88 -1.30
N LEU A 170 20.45 19.07 -0.84
CA LEU A 170 19.10 19.39 -0.35
C LEU A 170 18.31 20.28 -1.33
N ALA A 171 18.84 20.51 -2.52
CA ALA A 171 18.23 21.39 -3.52
C ALA A 171 16.83 20.91 -3.97
N ALA A 172 16.58 19.59 -3.94
CA ALA A 172 15.29 19.02 -4.31
C ALA A 172 14.19 19.26 -3.26
N ILE A 173 14.55 19.69 -2.04
CA ILE A 173 13.61 19.98 -0.96
C ILE A 173 13.15 21.44 -1.07
N PRO A 174 11.84 21.73 -1.05
CA PRO A 174 11.33 23.09 -1.00
C PRO A 174 11.72 23.82 0.29
N ASP A 175 11.93 25.13 0.20
CA ASP A 175 12.43 25.95 1.31
C ASP A 175 11.51 25.94 2.54
N ARG A 176 10.19 25.75 2.36
CA ARG A 176 9.21 25.60 3.45
C ARG A 176 9.56 24.50 4.46
N PHE A 177 10.28 23.46 4.03
CA PHE A 177 10.72 22.40 4.93
C PHE A 177 12.08 22.70 5.55
N LYS A 178 12.95 23.42 4.83
CA LYS A 178 14.32 23.75 5.28
C LYS A 178 14.34 24.66 6.49
N GLU A 179 13.28 25.44 6.71
CA GLU A 179 13.12 26.28 7.91
C GLU A 179 13.11 25.48 9.22
N ALA A 180 12.65 24.22 9.17
CA ALA A 180 12.62 23.33 10.32
C ALA A 180 13.94 22.57 10.52
N PHE A 181 14.95 22.78 9.67
CA PHE A 181 16.20 22.02 9.74
C PHE A 181 17.14 22.62 10.79
N PRO A 182 17.97 21.80 11.46
CA PRO A 182 19.00 22.30 12.36
C PRO A 182 19.94 23.30 11.68
N ALA A 183 20.48 24.25 12.46
CA ALA A 183 21.58 25.09 11.98
C ALA A 183 22.76 24.20 11.54
N ASN A 184 23.37 24.52 10.40
CA ASN A 184 24.44 23.72 9.77
C ASN A 184 24.06 22.29 9.35
N ALA A 185 22.76 22.05 9.13
CA ALA A 185 22.32 20.73 8.67
C ALA A 185 22.89 20.40 7.29
N GLY A 186 23.61 19.29 7.22
CA GLY A 186 24.09 18.68 5.98
C GLY A 186 23.33 17.39 5.68
N GLY A 187 23.31 16.98 4.41
CA GLY A 187 22.71 15.70 4.04
C GLY A 187 23.66 14.52 4.28
N VAL A 188 23.33 13.63 5.22
CA VAL A 188 24.03 12.34 5.39
C VAL A 188 23.25 11.24 4.69
N TYR A 189 23.87 10.60 3.71
CA TYR A 189 23.19 9.66 2.82
C TYR A 189 23.45 8.19 3.16
N ASP A 190 22.39 7.40 3.11
CA ASP A 190 22.44 5.97 2.83
C ASP A 190 21.69 5.69 1.52
N VAL A 191 22.36 5.10 0.54
CA VAL A 191 21.80 4.86 -0.80
C VAL A 191 22.05 3.41 -1.18
N GLY A 192 20.99 2.75 -1.63
CA GLY A 192 21.07 1.38 -2.14
C GLY A 192 21.16 1.33 -3.66
N THR A 193 21.58 0.18 -4.17
CA THR A 193 21.31 -0.26 -5.54
C THR A 193 20.31 -1.43 -5.51
N PRO A 194 19.63 -1.78 -6.62
CA PRO A 194 18.71 -2.92 -6.65
C PRO A 194 19.35 -4.26 -6.24
N GLY A 195 20.68 -4.37 -6.33
CA GLY A 195 21.45 -5.55 -5.92
C GLY A 195 21.96 -5.50 -4.49
N THR A 196 21.89 -4.35 -3.80
CA THR A 196 22.34 -4.22 -2.42
C THR A 196 21.49 -5.09 -1.51
N ARG A 197 22.13 -5.77 -0.55
CA ARG A 197 21.44 -6.47 0.55
C ARG A 197 21.97 -5.96 1.88
N ASN A 198 21.06 -5.83 2.84
CA ASN A 198 21.41 -5.49 4.21
C ASN A 198 22.32 -6.59 4.80
N PRO A 199 23.54 -6.27 5.29
CA PRO A 199 24.48 -7.28 5.77
C PRO A 199 24.00 -8.08 6.99
N GLN A 200 23.10 -7.52 7.81
CA GLN A 200 22.62 -8.15 9.04
C GLN A 200 21.42 -9.08 8.83
N THR A 201 20.58 -8.78 7.84
CA THR A 201 19.31 -9.48 7.60
C THR A 201 19.25 -10.17 6.25
N ASN A 202 20.23 -9.91 5.37
CA ASN A 202 20.28 -10.33 3.98
C ASN A 202 19.07 -9.86 3.13
N ASN A 203 18.25 -8.95 3.66
CA ASN A 203 17.11 -8.39 2.95
C ASN A 203 17.59 -7.45 1.84
N PRO A 204 16.91 -7.44 0.67
CA PRO A 204 17.27 -6.54 -0.42
C PRO A 204 17.03 -5.06 -0.06
N GLY A 205 17.86 -4.20 -0.64
CA GLY A 205 17.74 -2.75 -0.56
C GLY A 205 18.47 -2.07 0.61
N PRO A 206 18.48 -0.73 0.62
CA PRO A 206 19.08 0.09 1.68
C PRO A 206 18.29 0.00 2.98
N THR A 207 18.87 0.50 4.08
CA THR A 207 18.24 0.45 5.41
C THR A 207 18.03 1.85 5.97
N LEU A 208 16.77 2.22 6.15
CA LEU A 208 16.34 3.40 6.88
C LEU A 208 16.39 3.11 8.39
N TRP A 209 17.10 3.92 9.15
CA TRP A 209 17.27 3.80 10.61
C TRP A 209 16.47 4.88 11.31
N LEU A 210 15.55 4.48 12.20
CA LEU A 210 14.65 5.39 12.88
C LEU A 210 14.77 5.26 14.40
N PRO A 211 14.74 6.37 15.15
CA PRO A 211 14.68 6.34 16.60
C PRO A 211 13.26 6.03 17.08
N LYS A 212 13.13 5.08 18.01
CA LYS A 212 11.88 4.81 18.72
C LYS A 212 11.47 6.01 19.59
N GLY A 213 10.18 6.32 19.60
CA GLY A 213 9.56 7.34 20.44
C GLY A 213 9.82 8.78 20.01
N LYS A 214 10.39 8.97 18.81
CA LYS A 214 10.71 10.28 18.24
C LYS A 214 9.88 10.51 16.99
N THR A 215 9.35 11.72 16.85
CA THR A 215 8.54 12.07 15.68
C THR A 215 9.46 12.29 14.49
N VAL A 216 9.33 11.42 13.49
CA VAL A 216 10.11 11.46 12.26
C VAL A 216 9.26 12.07 11.15
N ARG A 217 9.76 13.16 10.57
CA ARG A 217 9.21 13.76 9.36
C ARG A 217 9.89 13.17 8.13
N PHE A 218 9.09 12.61 7.23
CA PHE A 218 9.55 12.21 5.91
C PHE A 218 9.26 13.31 4.89
N VAL A 219 10.29 13.76 4.20
CA VAL A 219 10.17 14.67 3.05
C VAL A 219 10.47 13.87 1.80
N LEU A 220 9.49 13.71 0.93
CA LEU A 220 9.52 12.78 -0.19
C LEU A 220 9.83 13.51 -1.49
N THR A 221 10.91 13.12 -2.16
CA THR A 221 11.34 13.72 -3.43
C THR A 221 11.68 12.64 -4.43
N SER A 222 11.30 12.80 -5.70
CA SER A 222 11.72 11.90 -6.77
C SER A 222 12.62 12.61 -7.78
N ARG A 223 13.59 11.89 -8.34
CA ARG A 223 14.50 12.39 -9.38
C ARG A 223 14.04 12.09 -10.81
N ASP A 224 13.13 11.13 -10.99
CA ASP A 224 12.79 10.59 -12.31
C ASP A 224 11.31 10.35 -12.52
N VAL A 225 10.76 9.30 -11.92
CA VAL A 225 9.38 8.83 -12.11
C VAL A 225 8.63 8.81 -10.78
N ILE A 226 7.33 8.59 -10.83
CA ILE A 226 6.52 8.45 -9.62
C ILE A 226 6.90 7.12 -8.94
N HIS A 227 7.07 7.17 -7.63
CA HIS A 227 7.19 6.01 -6.73
C HIS A 227 6.16 6.16 -5.60
N SER A 228 6.04 5.18 -4.71
CA SER A 228 5.28 5.36 -3.46
C SER A 228 6.05 4.77 -2.29
N PHE A 229 6.35 5.60 -1.31
CA PHE A 229 7.05 5.17 -0.10
C PHE A 229 6.05 4.52 0.85
N TRP A 230 6.18 3.21 1.04
CA TRP A 230 5.28 2.45 1.91
C TRP A 230 6.04 1.55 2.88
N VAL A 231 5.87 1.85 4.18
CA VAL A 231 6.30 0.97 5.27
C VAL A 231 5.05 0.28 5.79
N VAL A 232 4.88 -0.99 5.44
CA VAL A 232 3.64 -1.75 5.64
C VAL A 232 3.06 -1.63 7.06
N PRO A 233 3.82 -1.82 8.15
CA PRO A 233 3.28 -1.73 9.50
C PRO A 233 3.02 -0.30 10.01
N PHE A 234 3.40 0.74 9.26
CA PHE A 234 2.99 2.12 9.56
C PHE A 234 1.55 2.39 9.11
N LEU A 235 0.95 1.49 8.32
CA LEU A 235 -0.39 1.63 7.71
C LEU A 235 -0.58 2.91 6.88
N MET A 236 0.50 3.61 6.58
CA MET A 236 0.52 4.84 5.80
C MET A 236 1.50 4.70 4.65
N LYS A 237 1.08 5.17 3.48
CA LYS A 237 1.90 5.32 2.29
C LYS A 237 1.71 6.73 1.74
N GLN A 238 2.71 7.21 1.04
CA GLN A 238 2.60 8.48 0.33
C GLN A 238 3.45 8.42 -0.94
N ASP A 239 2.87 8.93 -2.02
CA ASP A 239 3.51 8.94 -3.33
C ASP A 239 4.68 9.92 -3.35
N VAL A 240 5.73 9.53 -4.07
CA VAL A 240 6.97 10.28 -4.27
C VAL A 240 6.97 10.76 -5.71
N ILE A 241 6.62 12.03 -5.92
CA ILE A 241 6.28 12.55 -7.24
C ILE A 241 7.39 13.51 -7.71
N PRO A 242 7.93 13.35 -8.93
CA PRO A 242 8.86 14.31 -9.50
C PRO A 242 8.24 15.71 -9.57
N GLY A 243 8.94 16.72 -9.05
CA GLY A 243 8.46 18.11 -9.04
C GLY A 243 7.37 18.43 -8.01
N HIS A 244 6.85 17.46 -7.27
CA HIS A 244 5.90 17.68 -6.18
C HIS A 244 6.34 17.00 -4.89
N THR A 245 6.77 17.80 -3.91
CA THR A 245 7.26 17.29 -2.63
C THR A 245 6.12 17.03 -1.67
N ASN A 246 5.86 15.74 -1.47
CA ASN A 246 4.98 15.24 -0.41
C ASN A 246 5.74 15.09 0.91
N SER A 247 4.99 15.08 2.02
CA SER A 247 5.55 14.84 3.34
C SER A 247 4.50 14.30 4.29
N PHE A 248 4.92 13.49 5.24
CA PHE A 248 4.09 13.04 6.36
C PHE A 248 4.97 12.78 7.58
N GLN A 249 4.35 12.59 8.74
CA GLN A 249 5.04 12.31 10.00
C GLN A 249 4.57 11.00 10.60
N VAL A 250 5.47 10.30 11.25
CA VAL A 250 5.14 9.14 12.09
C VAL A 250 6.02 9.12 13.33
N THR A 251 5.52 8.48 14.37
CA THR A 251 6.26 8.27 15.62
C THR A 251 6.39 6.76 15.87
N PRO A 252 7.51 6.13 15.49
CA PRO A 252 7.70 4.69 15.67
C PRO A 252 7.73 4.33 17.17
N ASN A 253 6.93 3.37 17.60
CA ASN A 253 6.82 3.01 19.02
C ASN A 253 7.28 1.59 19.36
N ARG A 254 7.63 0.80 18.33
CA ARG A 254 8.14 -0.56 18.48
C ARG A 254 9.50 -0.71 17.79
N GLU A 255 10.48 -1.21 18.53
CA GLU A 255 11.78 -1.57 17.96
C GLU A 255 11.66 -2.83 17.09
N GLY A 256 12.52 -2.94 16.08
CA GLY A 256 12.50 -4.07 15.18
C GLY A 256 13.02 -3.73 13.79
N THR A 257 13.02 -4.73 12.92
CA THR A 257 13.26 -4.54 11.48
C THR A 257 11.95 -4.77 10.75
N PHE A 258 11.55 -3.79 9.95
CA PHE A 258 10.34 -3.82 9.14
C PHE A 258 10.69 -3.70 7.67
N LEU A 259 9.81 -4.21 6.81
CA LEU A 259 9.99 -4.15 5.36
C LEU A 259 9.25 -2.94 4.79
N GLY A 260 9.96 -2.23 3.93
CA GLY A 260 9.43 -1.18 3.08
C GLY A 260 9.39 -1.61 1.62
N LYS A 261 8.42 -1.08 0.88
CA LYS A 261 8.18 -1.40 -0.53
C LYS A 261 7.82 -0.15 -1.32
N CYS A 262 8.09 -0.19 -2.62
CA CYS A 262 7.44 0.73 -3.55
C CYS A 262 6.02 0.25 -3.85
N ALA A 263 5.03 1.14 -3.77
CA ALA A 263 3.61 0.81 -4.00
C ALA A 263 2.99 1.49 -5.23
N GLU A 264 3.79 2.17 -6.05
CA GLU A 264 3.36 2.84 -7.28
C GLU A 264 4.25 2.42 -8.45
N LEU A 265 3.67 2.15 -9.62
CA LEU A 265 4.38 1.52 -10.73
C LEU A 265 5.44 2.46 -11.32
N CYS A 266 6.71 2.10 -11.13
CA CYS A 266 7.85 2.94 -11.53
C CYS A 266 8.72 2.34 -12.65
N GLY A 267 8.34 1.18 -13.20
CA GLY A 267 9.00 0.53 -14.33
C GLY A 267 9.36 -0.93 -14.10
N VAL A 268 10.34 -1.45 -14.85
CA VAL A 268 10.66 -2.88 -14.94
C VAL A 268 11.02 -3.50 -13.59
N ASP A 269 11.88 -2.84 -12.80
CA ASP A 269 12.31 -3.34 -11.49
C ASP A 269 11.43 -2.82 -10.33
N HIS A 270 10.18 -2.41 -10.59
CA HIS A 270 9.26 -1.89 -9.57
C HIS A 270 9.12 -2.81 -8.35
N SER A 271 8.92 -4.12 -8.56
CA SER A 271 8.77 -5.10 -7.49
C SER A 271 10.05 -5.31 -6.65
N ARG A 272 11.20 -4.88 -7.16
CA ARG A 272 12.51 -5.01 -6.51
C ARG A 272 12.93 -3.75 -5.74
N MET A 273 12.12 -2.70 -5.76
CA MET A 273 12.31 -1.47 -4.98
C MET A 273 11.95 -1.64 -3.51
N LEU A 274 12.61 -2.62 -2.89
CA LEU A 274 12.49 -2.96 -1.49
C LEU A 274 13.50 -2.14 -0.68
N PHE A 275 13.15 -1.87 0.57
CA PHE A 275 14.06 -1.28 1.54
C PHE A 275 13.72 -1.80 2.93
N ASN A 276 14.62 -1.57 3.87
CA ASN A 276 14.46 -2.00 5.25
C ASN A 276 14.24 -0.78 6.13
N VAL A 277 13.45 -0.93 7.17
CA VAL A 277 13.27 0.09 8.21
C VAL A 277 13.66 -0.53 9.53
N LYS A 278 14.76 -0.07 10.12
CA LYS A 278 15.22 -0.50 11.43
C LYS A 278 14.87 0.55 12.47
N VAL A 279 13.97 0.21 13.38
CA VAL A 279 13.64 1.04 14.53
C VAL A 279 14.50 0.58 15.71
N VAL A 280 15.30 1.49 16.25
CA VAL A 280 16.23 1.25 17.37
C VAL A 280 16.06 2.31 18.46
N SER A 281 16.70 2.10 19.60
CA SER A 281 16.75 3.10 20.66
C SER A 281 17.38 4.42 20.17
N PRO A 282 17.02 5.57 20.76
CA PRO A 282 17.57 6.87 20.35
C PRO A 282 19.11 6.92 20.40
N SER A 283 19.73 6.32 21.43
CA SER A 283 21.19 6.29 21.57
C SER A 283 21.89 5.49 20.46
N ALA A 284 21.28 4.36 20.03
CA ALA A 284 21.78 3.56 18.93
C ALA A 284 21.59 4.24 17.56
N THR A 285 20.56 5.05 17.39
CA THR A 285 20.37 5.83 16.14
C THR A 285 21.50 6.84 15.96
N SER A 286 21.83 7.58 17.02
CA SER A 286 22.89 8.60 16.99
C SER A 286 24.27 8.02 16.67
N SER A 287 24.57 6.80 17.12
CA SER A 287 25.85 6.14 16.82
C SER A 287 25.94 5.70 15.35
N ILE A 288 24.82 5.30 14.75
CA ILE A 288 24.73 4.92 13.34
C ILE A 288 24.84 6.14 12.45
N SER A 289 24.15 7.24 12.78
CA SER A 289 24.29 8.49 12.04
C SER A 289 25.76 8.98 12.06
N ARG A 290 26.43 8.95 13.22
CA ARG A 290 27.88 9.20 13.33
C ARG A 290 28.73 8.29 12.44
N THR A 291 28.38 7.01 12.35
CA THR A 291 29.11 6.06 11.51
C THR A 291 28.88 6.35 10.02
N SER A 292 27.64 6.66 9.62
CA SER A 292 27.28 7.06 8.27
C SER A 292 27.97 8.37 7.86
N ARG A 293 28.07 9.35 8.76
CA ARG A 293 28.88 10.58 8.58
C ARG A 293 30.33 10.24 8.25
N ARG A 294 30.95 9.34 9.03
CA ARG A 294 32.35 8.91 8.79
C ARG A 294 32.51 8.12 7.49
N ARG A 295 31.49 7.38 7.08
CA ARG A 295 31.46 6.66 5.80
C ARG A 295 31.13 7.57 4.62
N GLY A 296 30.87 8.86 4.85
CA GLY A 296 30.47 9.88 3.88
C GLY A 296 31.30 9.86 2.61
N ARG A 297 30.95 8.95 1.70
CA ARG A 297 31.37 8.99 0.31
C ARG A 297 30.37 9.92 -0.38
N PRO A 298 30.82 11.02 -1.01
CA PRO A 298 29.97 11.78 -1.91
C PRO A 298 29.61 10.86 -3.09
N VAL A 299 28.49 10.15 -2.99
CA VAL A 299 27.97 9.37 -4.10
C VAL A 299 27.15 10.34 -4.93
N THR A 300 27.67 10.70 -6.10
CA THR A 300 26.84 11.16 -7.22
C THR A 300 25.78 10.10 -7.46
N PHE A 301 24.51 10.41 -7.15
CA PHE A 301 23.41 9.57 -7.60
C PHE A 301 23.60 9.31 -9.11
N PRO A 302 23.41 8.07 -9.60
CA PRO A 302 23.47 7.82 -11.03
C PRO A 302 22.59 8.86 -11.74
N PRO A 303 23.06 9.47 -12.84
CA PRO A 303 22.29 10.48 -13.54
C PRO A 303 20.91 9.89 -13.82
N ALA A 304 19.84 10.64 -13.50
CA ALA A 304 18.49 10.27 -13.91
C ALA A 304 18.59 9.90 -15.38
N SER A 305 18.10 8.72 -15.77
CA SER A 305 18.30 8.22 -17.13
C SER A 305 17.69 9.24 -18.09
N ARG A 306 18.54 10.14 -18.63
CA ARG A 306 18.18 10.87 -19.83
C ARG A 306 17.96 9.76 -20.82
N ARG A 307 16.71 9.53 -21.21
CA ARG A 307 16.40 8.74 -22.40
C ARG A 307 17.30 9.31 -23.48
N ARG A 308 18.43 8.64 -23.73
CA ARG A 308 19.20 8.84 -24.94
C ARG A 308 18.21 8.35 -25.97
N ALA A 309 17.51 9.29 -26.60
CA ALA A 309 16.93 9.03 -27.89
C ALA A 309 18.13 8.57 -28.70
N THR A 310 18.30 7.26 -28.79
CA THR A 310 19.16 6.66 -29.80
C THR A 310 18.54 7.19 -31.08
N ARG A 311 19.15 8.25 -31.61
CA ARG A 311 18.99 8.68 -32.98
C ARG A 311 19.54 7.49 -33.76
N ARG A 312 18.66 6.49 -33.93
CA ARG A 312 18.88 5.33 -34.76
C ARG A 312 19.02 5.96 -36.12
N THR A 313 20.25 6.23 -36.54
CA THR A 313 20.60 6.60 -37.90
C THR A 313 19.97 5.51 -38.75
N GLY A 314 18.83 5.84 -39.31
CA GLY A 314 17.99 4.92 -40.05
C GLY A 314 18.75 4.49 -41.28
N ARG A 315 19.45 3.36 -41.19
CA ARG A 315 19.66 2.52 -42.36
C ARG A 315 18.27 2.01 -42.71
N ARG A 316 17.62 2.69 -43.66
CA ARG A 316 16.34 2.27 -44.24
C ARG A 316 16.56 0.89 -44.86
N THR A 317 16.22 -0.17 -44.14
CA THR A 317 15.82 -1.43 -44.76
C THR A 317 14.38 -1.25 -45.20
N THR A 318 14.20 -0.88 -46.46
CA THR A 318 12.90 -0.91 -47.13
C THR A 318 12.43 -2.35 -47.21
N CYS A 319 11.27 -2.64 -46.62
CA CYS A 319 10.53 -3.86 -46.91
C CYS A 319 10.06 -3.78 -48.37
N GLU A 320 10.60 -4.65 -49.21
CA GLU A 320 10.25 -4.72 -50.62
C GLU A 320 9.02 -5.65 -50.76
N HIS A 321 7.88 -5.02 -51.03
CA HIS A 321 6.64 -5.69 -51.44
C HIS A 321 6.73 -5.87 -52.97
N PRO A 322 6.53 -7.07 -53.55
CA PRO A 322 6.75 -7.26 -54.97
C PRO A 322 5.53 -6.73 -55.74
N GLN A 323 5.66 -5.59 -56.41
CA GLN A 323 4.68 -5.16 -57.40
C GLN A 323 5.16 -5.44 -58.83
N ARG A 324 4.28 -6.14 -59.56
CA ARG A 324 4.30 -6.27 -61.01
C ARG A 324 4.11 -4.89 -61.66
N THR A 325 5.01 -4.53 -62.57
CA THR A 325 4.80 -4.01 -63.95
C THR A 325 5.87 -2.99 -64.38
N PRO A 326 6.20 -2.91 -65.69
CA PRO A 326 7.49 -2.42 -66.16
C PRO A 326 7.44 -1.01 -66.72
N GLY A 327 8.58 -0.31 -66.63
CA GLY A 327 8.92 0.76 -67.58
C GLY A 327 9.27 2.10 -66.93
N CYS A 328 10.57 2.38 -66.81
CA CYS A 328 11.18 3.55 -67.45
C CYS A 328 12.71 3.52 -67.29
N ARG A 329 13.40 3.79 -68.40
CA ARG A 329 14.85 3.73 -68.58
C ARG A 329 15.56 4.85 -67.81
N ARG A 330 16.80 4.53 -67.43
CA ARG A 330 17.82 5.45 -66.90
C ARG A 330 18.31 6.41 -67.99
N SER A 331 18.60 7.63 -67.58
CA SER A 331 19.73 8.44 -68.03
C SER A 331 20.63 8.69 -66.83
#